data_AF-A0A815CV76-F1
#
_entry.id   AF-A0A815CV76-F1
#
_cell.length_a   1.000
_cell.length_b   1.000
_cell.length_c   1.000
_cell.angle_alpha   90.00
_cell.angle_beta   90.00
_cell.angle_gamma   90.00
#
_symmetry.space_group_name_H-M   'P 1'
#
loop_
_entity.id
_entity.type
_entity.pdbx_description
1 polymer ?
#
loop_
_entity_poly.entity_id
_entity_poly.type
_entity_poly.pdbx_seq_one_letter_code
_entity_poly.pdbx_strand_id
1 'polypeptide(L)'
;MSRFTNLTTRTNEFEENILEDMCVSDEDDSNGGEADSKDDSENNSEADEDDSENNSEDDEDDSENNSESDSECDEDNSNDDSERDSSPTLLPSSVSRCPWTVHFHPPPTQQFQSSRKCSCVLPSSPIQTWKPPVPVPKWDPKVINATQPAPACSQPASPITSIRTPNTMSEDCLYLNIFTPLSSNSLSTSLLPVMIFIHGGHFQFGDASQSIYESGHLVNTTNIIIALIQYRLGVFGFLATGNGPNDLKGNYGILDQRLAIAWIKDNIDVFGGNPNEITLFGQSSGGQSTALHYVTSEMQPFFQRAIIQSAPMTIPFRTYSEYVIPGVLLAGQLHCTIGDVACFLTRSMDEIIAAQNAVNGMLTSLNFLLFFEPWLPVIDNVIVHDQLLNMVHNTSFPLKPLIIGTVTDECRDFIYRGWPHPISPSQYVELGLLIFREKAYKILKQYPPDGEGDQRSLAARSATHWVFACSTRVFA
;
A
#
# COMPACT_ATOMS: atom_id res chain seq x y z
N MET A 1 37.39 14.16 11.60
CA MET A 1 36.14 14.74 12.13
C MET A 1 35.43 15.71 11.16
N SER A 2 35.59 15.58 9.83
CA SER A 2 34.91 16.46 8.85
C SER A 2 34.48 15.70 7.57
N ARG A 3 33.95 14.48 7.72
CA ARG A 3 33.46 13.68 6.57
C ARG A 3 32.13 12.95 6.82
N PHE A 4 31.39 13.28 7.87
CA PHE A 4 30.14 12.59 8.24
C PHE A 4 28.89 13.48 8.35
N THR A 5 28.94 14.74 7.89
CA THR A 5 27.85 15.71 8.05
C THR A 5 26.90 15.85 6.86
N ASN A 6 27.02 15.02 5.81
CA ASN A 6 26.26 15.22 4.56
C ASN A 6 25.49 13.96 4.11
N LEU A 7 24.73 13.34 5.01
CA LEU A 7 23.92 12.15 4.71
C LEU A 7 22.41 12.41 4.64
N THR A 8 21.94 13.66 4.69
CA THR A 8 20.50 14.01 4.59
C THR A 8 20.24 15.45 4.11
N THR A 9 20.92 15.92 3.06
CA THR A 9 20.82 17.32 2.56
C THR A 9 20.30 17.44 1.13
N ARG A 10 19.35 16.62 0.73
CA ARG A 10 18.41 16.98 -0.34
C ARG A 10 17.00 16.97 0.21
N THR A 11 16.66 18.02 0.96
CA THR A 11 15.28 18.48 1.00
C THR A 11 14.92 18.92 -0.41
N ASN A 12 13.83 18.38 -0.93
CA ASN A 12 13.30 18.76 -2.24
C ASN A 12 12.62 20.14 -2.14
N GLU A 13 12.59 20.94 -3.21
CA GLU A 13 11.89 22.23 -3.28
C GLU A 13 10.45 22.14 -2.76
N PHE A 14 9.73 21.06 -3.06
CA PHE A 14 8.37 20.84 -2.54
C PHE A 14 8.32 20.57 -1.04
N GLU A 15 9.31 19.85 -0.50
CA GLU A 15 9.42 19.65 0.95
C GLU A 15 9.79 20.97 1.64
N GLU A 16 10.66 21.77 1.01
CA GLU A 16 10.98 23.12 1.48
C GLU A 16 9.71 23.98 1.50
N ASN A 17 8.90 23.97 0.44
CA ASN A 17 7.64 24.72 0.38
C ASN A 17 6.63 24.25 1.43
N ILE A 18 6.52 22.94 1.69
CA ILE A 18 5.68 22.42 2.78
C ILE A 18 6.17 22.94 4.13
N LEU A 19 7.48 22.94 4.36
CA LEU A 19 8.09 23.44 5.59
C LEU A 19 8.08 24.97 5.70
N GLU A 20 7.85 25.69 4.60
CA GLU A 20 7.76 27.16 4.61
C GLU A 20 6.43 27.63 5.20
N ASP A 21 5.32 27.02 4.77
CA ASP A 21 3.97 27.53 5.05
C ASP A 21 3.10 26.55 5.85
N MET A 22 3.46 25.26 5.91
CA MET A 22 2.68 24.20 6.59
C MET A 22 1.17 24.29 6.27
N CYS A 23 0.88 24.69 5.03
CA CYS A 23 -0.44 24.90 4.47
C CYS A 23 -1.35 25.85 5.25
N VAL A 24 -0.79 26.83 5.94
CA VAL A 24 -1.54 28.02 6.34
C VAL A 24 -1.62 28.92 5.13
N SER A 25 -2.80 28.96 4.51
CA SER A 25 -3.20 30.11 3.70
C SER A 25 -3.42 31.30 4.65
N ASP A 26 -3.12 32.52 4.19
CA ASP A 26 -3.36 33.80 4.88
C ASP A 26 -4.86 34.09 5.19
N GLU A 27 -5.74 33.09 5.26
CA GLU A 27 -7.19 33.25 5.45
C GLU A 27 -7.62 33.27 6.94
N ASP A 28 -6.75 32.93 7.89
CA ASP A 28 -7.10 32.94 9.32
C ASP A 28 -7.02 34.34 9.99
N ASP A 29 -6.68 35.39 9.24
CA ASP A 29 -6.58 36.77 9.76
C ASP A 29 -7.82 37.66 9.49
N SER A 30 -8.94 37.11 9.01
CA SER A 30 -10.19 37.89 8.86
C SER A 30 -11.28 37.52 9.87
N ASN A 31 -11.24 38.28 10.99
CA ASN A 31 -12.35 38.72 11.85
C ASN A 31 -13.14 37.70 12.66
N GLY A 32 -12.98 37.84 13.98
CA GLY A 32 -13.87 37.30 14.99
C GLY A 32 -15.30 37.82 14.91
N GLY A 33 -16.21 36.96 15.36
CA GLY A 33 -17.59 37.26 15.66
C GLY A 33 -18.16 36.08 16.45
N GLU A 34 -18.42 36.30 17.74
CA GLU A 34 -19.22 35.42 18.58
C GLU A 34 -20.53 35.04 17.89
N ALA A 35 -20.90 33.76 17.93
CA ALA A 35 -22.27 33.34 17.70
C ALA A 35 -22.66 32.32 18.78
N ASP A 36 -23.40 32.85 19.75
CA ASP A 36 -24.10 32.16 20.82
C ASP A 36 -24.99 31.02 20.29
N SER A 37 -25.03 29.96 21.09
CA SER A 37 -26.03 28.89 21.06
C SER A 37 -27.44 29.43 21.26
N LYS A 38 -28.37 29.07 20.37
CA LYS A 38 -29.79 28.89 20.74
C LYS A 38 -30.38 27.67 20.06
N ASP A 39 -30.87 26.78 20.92
CA ASP A 39 -31.94 25.82 20.67
C ASP A 39 -33.09 26.47 19.91
N ASP A 40 -33.69 25.73 18.99
CA ASP A 40 -35.14 25.72 18.85
C ASP A 40 -35.58 24.33 18.35
N SER A 41 -36.26 23.64 19.26
CA SER A 41 -37.10 22.47 19.02
C SER A 41 -38.41 22.88 18.36
N GLU A 42 -38.92 22.13 17.38
CA GLU A 42 -40.37 21.96 17.23
C GLU A 42 -40.73 20.71 16.41
N ASN A 43 -41.65 19.92 16.99
CA ASN A 43 -42.33 18.74 16.45
C ASN A 43 -43.48 19.16 15.51
N ASN A 44 -43.87 18.25 14.58
CA ASN A 44 -45.25 17.84 14.22
C ASN A 44 -45.15 16.90 12.99
N SER A 45 -45.41 15.59 13.07
CA SER A 45 -46.68 14.83 13.23
C SER A 45 -47.52 14.70 11.95
N GLU A 46 -47.68 13.43 11.49
CA GLU A 46 -48.86 12.79 10.87
C GLU A 46 -49.46 13.39 9.57
N ALA A 47 -50.09 12.68 8.64
CA ALA A 47 -50.35 11.27 8.31
C ALA A 47 -51.02 11.24 6.90
N ASP A 48 -50.95 10.08 6.23
CA ASP A 48 -51.91 9.43 5.30
C ASP A 48 -52.64 10.19 4.17
N GLU A 49 -52.64 9.60 2.95
CA GLU A 49 -53.82 8.95 2.34
C GLU A 49 -53.54 8.34 0.93
N ASP A 50 -54.37 7.35 0.63
CA ASP A 50 -54.39 6.31 -0.42
C ASP A 50 -54.59 6.75 -1.89
N ASP A 51 -54.27 5.84 -2.82
CA ASP A 51 -55.19 5.18 -3.79
C ASP A 51 -54.40 4.66 -5.03
N SER A 52 -54.31 3.34 -5.27
CA SER A 52 -55.21 2.50 -6.13
C SER A 52 -55.26 2.99 -7.60
N GLU A 53 -55.19 2.21 -8.69
CA GLU A 53 -55.53 0.81 -8.97
C GLU A 53 -55.05 0.44 -10.40
N ASN A 54 -54.56 -0.80 -10.57
CA ASN A 54 -54.89 -1.81 -11.59
C ASN A 54 -54.72 -1.68 -13.13
N ASN A 55 -54.42 -2.89 -13.66
CA ASN A 55 -54.68 -3.52 -14.96
C ASN A 55 -53.59 -3.42 -16.05
N SER A 56 -53.23 -4.47 -16.80
CA SER A 56 -53.55 -5.91 -16.83
C SER A 56 -52.86 -6.48 -18.09
N GLU A 57 -52.54 -7.79 -18.07
CA GLU A 57 -52.50 -8.74 -19.23
C GLU A 57 -51.45 -8.52 -20.35
N ASP A 58 -50.88 -9.52 -21.03
CA ASP A 58 -50.73 -10.99 -20.91
C ASP A 58 -49.86 -11.44 -22.12
N ASP A 59 -49.51 -12.73 -22.14
CA ASP A 59 -49.07 -13.58 -23.27
C ASP A 59 -47.58 -13.53 -23.70
N GLU A 60 -46.93 -14.63 -24.10
CA GLU A 60 -46.91 -16.07 -23.81
C GLU A 60 -45.76 -16.62 -24.70
N ASP A 61 -45.07 -17.66 -24.20
CA ASP A 61 -44.22 -18.68 -24.86
C ASP A 61 -43.63 -18.50 -26.28
N ASP A 62 -42.34 -18.85 -26.46
CA ASP A 62 -41.99 -20.18 -26.98
C ASP A 62 -40.47 -20.47 -27.02
N SER A 63 -40.16 -21.73 -27.31
CA SER A 63 -39.06 -22.56 -26.83
C SER A 63 -37.99 -22.93 -27.91
N GLU A 64 -36.93 -23.64 -27.44
CA GLU A 64 -36.05 -24.61 -28.15
C GLU A 64 -34.61 -24.24 -28.63
N ASN A 65 -33.65 -24.76 -27.85
CA ASN A 65 -32.58 -25.76 -28.14
C ASN A 65 -31.42 -25.58 -29.16
N ASN A 66 -30.23 -25.89 -28.62
CA ASN A 66 -29.06 -26.63 -29.13
C ASN A 66 -28.08 -26.01 -30.16
N SER A 67 -26.81 -25.89 -29.77
CA SER A 67 -25.76 -26.88 -30.11
C SER A 67 -24.36 -26.47 -29.63
N GLU A 68 -23.64 -27.46 -29.10
CA GLU A 68 -22.22 -27.47 -28.73
C GLU A 68 -21.31 -27.38 -29.96
N SER A 69 -20.13 -26.76 -29.81
CA SER A 69 -18.95 -27.08 -30.62
C SER A 69 -17.68 -26.70 -29.88
N ASP A 70 -16.96 -27.72 -29.44
CA ASP A 70 -15.58 -27.68 -28.94
C ASP A 70 -14.61 -27.44 -30.11
N SER A 71 -13.57 -26.62 -29.90
CA SER A 71 -12.38 -26.62 -30.75
C SER A 71 -11.12 -26.48 -29.91
N GLU A 72 -10.37 -27.59 -29.84
CA GLU A 72 -8.97 -27.68 -29.40
C GLU A 72 -8.05 -27.01 -30.42
N CYS A 73 -6.96 -26.38 -29.96
CA CYS A 73 -5.82 -26.03 -30.81
C CYS A 73 -4.51 -26.34 -30.08
N ASP A 74 -3.63 -27.01 -30.84
CA ASP A 74 -2.42 -27.73 -30.47
C ASP A 74 -1.26 -26.87 -29.92
N GLU A 75 -0.42 -27.53 -29.12
CA GLU A 75 0.88 -27.11 -28.62
C GLU A 75 1.95 -27.14 -29.73
N ASP A 76 2.78 -26.09 -29.84
CA ASP A 76 4.07 -26.16 -30.53
C ASP A 76 5.22 -25.92 -29.54
N ASN A 77 6.03 -26.98 -29.38
CA ASN A 77 7.25 -27.04 -28.59
C ASN A 77 8.43 -26.45 -29.38
N SER A 78 9.15 -25.49 -28.82
CA SER A 78 10.56 -25.31 -29.14
C SER A 78 11.33 -24.76 -27.94
N ASN A 79 12.18 -25.63 -27.37
CA ASN A 79 13.24 -25.31 -26.42
C ASN A 79 14.32 -24.45 -27.11
N ASP A 80 14.72 -23.34 -26.49
CA ASP A 80 16.08 -22.81 -26.65
C ASP A 80 16.50 -22.05 -25.38
N ASP A 81 17.30 -22.71 -24.54
CA ASP A 81 17.95 -22.16 -23.37
C ASP A 81 19.16 -21.31 -23.81
N SER A 82 19.09 -20.00 -23.59
CA SER A 82 20.30 -19.18 -23.49
C SER A 82 20.14 -18.07 -22.44
N GLU A 83 21.05 -18.09 -21.47
CA GLU A 83 21.21 -17.10 -20.40
C GLU A 83 21.25 -15.67 -20.97
N ARG A 84 20.25 -14.85 -20.65
CA ARG A 84 20.30 -13.39 -20.83
C ARG A 84 20.12 -12.69 -19.50
N ASP A 85 21.22 -12.06 -19.09
CA ASP A 85 21.36 -10.79 -18.38
C ASP A 85 20.10 -10.26 -17.67
N SER A 86 20.03 -10.48 -16.35
CA SER A 86 18.92 -10.07 -15.48
C SER A 86 19.02 -8.58 -15.13
N SER A 87 18.75 -7.72 -16.11
CA SER A 87 18.28 -6.36 -15.82
C SER A 87 16.87 -6.45 -15.22
N PRO A 88 16.50 -5.63 -14.22
CA PRO A 88 15.15 -5.64 -13.67
C PRO A 88 14.17 -5.21 -14.77
N THR A 89 13.48 -6.18 -15.37
CA THR A 89 12.41 -5.94 -16.34
C THR A 89 11.23 -5.26 -15.65
N LEU A 90 10.74 -4.18 -16.26
CA LEU A 90 9.68 -3.29 -15.75
C LEU A 90 8.41 -4.04 -15.34
N LEU A 91 8.05 -5.07 -16.11
CA LEU A 91 6.97 -6.04 -15.93
C LEU A 91 7.28 -7.25 -16.86
N PRO A 92 6.85 -8.48 -16.55
CA PRO A 92 6.88 -9.58 -17.52
C PRO A 92 5.95 -9.24 -18.71
N SER A 93 6.40 -9.51 -19.94
CA SER A 93 5.74 -9.08 -21.20
C SER A 93 4.40 -9.76 -21.51
N SER A 94 3.90 -10.61 -20.61
CA SER A 94 2.55 -11.17 -20.57
C SER A 94 2.53 -12.11 -19.37
N VAL A 95 1.65 -11.88 -18.39
CA VAL A 95 1.34 -12.94 -17.44
C VAL A 95 0.40 -13.87 -18.19
N SER A 96 0.78 -15.13 -18.38
CA SER A 96 -0.06 -16.11 -19.07
C SER A 96 -1.47 -16.06 -18.49
N ARG A 97 -2.48 -15.75 -19.32
CA ARG A 97 -3.90 -15.84 -18.91
C ARG A 97 -4.12 -17.20 -18.27
N CYS A 98 -4.63 -17.24 -17.05
CA CYS A 98 -5.01 -18.50 -16.40
C CYS A 98 -6.13 -19.14 -17.22
N PRO A 99 -5.92 -20.29 -17.90
CA PRO A 99 -6.96 -20.89 -18.70
C PRO A 99 -7.80 -21.84 -17.84
N TRP A 100 -8.42 -21.41 -16.72
CA TRP A 100 -9.11 -22.37 -15.83
C TRP A 100 -10.37 -21.86 -15.13
N THR A 101 -11.29 -22.80 -14.93
CA THR A 101 -12.55 -22.72 -14.19
C THR A 101 -12.28 -22.68 -12.68
N VAL A 102 -12.65 -21.59 -12.01
CA VAL A 102 -12.64 -21.52 -10.54
C VAL A 102 -13.84 -22.30 -10.00
N HIS A 103 -13.59 -23.46 -9.38
CA HIS A 103 -14.62 -24.24 -8.72
C HIS A 103 -14.90 -23.69 -7.31
N PHE A 104 -16.04 -23.03 -7.14
CA PHE A 104 -16.51 -22.55 -5.85
C PHE A 104 -17.12 -23.70 -5.04
N HIS A 105 -16.54 -24.02 -3.89
CA HIS A 105 -17.18 -24.88 -2.90
C HIS A 105 -17.67 -24.02 -1.71
N PRO A 106 -18.98 -23.75 -1.58
CA PRO A 106 -19.49 -23.12 -0.37
C PRO A 106 -19.32 -24.09 0.81
N PRO A 107 -18.80 -23.63 1.97
CA PRO A 107 -18.74 -24.48 3.15
C PRO A 107 -20.16 -24.87 3.58
N PRO A 108 -20.41 -26.15 3.94
CA PRO A 108 -21.66 -26.52 4.53
C PRO A 108 -21.75 -25.89 5.92
N THR A 109 -22.78 -25.07 6.14
CA THR A 109 -23.23 -24.55 7.44
C THR A 109 -22.29 -23.56 8.15
N GLN A 110 -22.40 -22.28 7.80
CA GLN A 110 -22.62 -21.21 8.77
C GLN A 110 -23.25 -20.01 8.03
N GLN A 111 -24.51 -19.72 8.36
CA GLN A 111 -25.14 -18.43 8.03
C GLN A 111 -24.21 -17.31 8.53
N PHE A 112 -24.02 -16.26 7.71
CA PHE A 112 -23.04 -15.15 7.84
C PHE A 112 -21.72 -15.27 7.05
N GLN A 113 -21.72 -15.89 5.86
CA GLN A 113 -20.71 -15.53 4.84
C GLN A 113 -21.39 -14.76 3.72
N SER A 114 -21.26 -13.44 3.75
CA SER A 114 -21.95 -12.55 2.84
C SER A 114 -21.33 -12.50 1.44
N SER A 115 -20.14 -13.01 1.17
CA SER A 115 -19.45 -12.92 -0.15
C SER A 115 -18.70 -14.21 -0.53
N ARG A 116 -18.33 -14.35 -1.81
CA ARG A 116 -17.33 -15.34 -2.24
C ARG A 116 -15.94 -14.75 -2.02
N LYS A 117 -15.17 -15.36 -1.11
CA LYS A 117 -13.75 -15.07 -0.89
C LYS A 117 -12.90 -16.17 -1.51
N CYS A 118 -11.94 -15.78 -2.35
CA CYS A 118 -10.92 -16.68 -2.87
C CYS A 118 -9.53 -16.10 -2.60
N SER A 119 -8.70 -16.82 -1.84
CA SER A 119 -7.26 -16.56 -1.75
C SER A 119 -6.59 -17.15 -2.98
N CYS A 120 -6.34 -16.33 -4.01
CA CYS A 120 -5.59 -16.75 -5.18
C CYS A 120 -4.09 -16.65 -4.90
N VAL A 121 -3.33 -17.62 -5.37
CA VAL A 121 -1.89 -17.56 -5.29
C VAL A 121 -1.41 -16.59 -6.36
N LEU A 122 -0.58 -15.61 -5.97
CA LEU A 122 0.12 -14.84 -6.99
C LEU A 122 1.08 -15.81 -7.66
N PRO A 123 1.29 -15.67 -8.96
CA PRO A 123 2.15 -16.57 -9.66
C PRO A 123 3.59 -16.25 -9.22
N SER A 124 4.09 -16.82 -8.10
CA SER A 124 5.51 -16.94 -7.78
C SER A 124 5.92 -18.40 -7.52
N SER A 125 6.77 -18.95 -8.40
CA SER A 125 7.52 -20.20 -8.18
C SER A 125 8.42 -20.02 -6.93
N PRO A 126 8.96 -21.07 -6.27
CA PRO A 126 9.40 -20.98 -4.87
C PRO A 126 10.24 -19.72 -4.67
N ILE A 127 9.76 -18.88 -3.76
CA ILE A 127 10.20 -17.48 -3.67
C ILE A 127 11.71 -17.44 -3.52
N GLN A 128 12.36 -16.75 -4.46
CA GLN A 128 13.79 -16.49 -4.39
C GLN A 128 13.96 -15.20 -3.59
N THR A 129 14.35 -15.35 -2.32
CA THR A 129 14.61 -14.22 -1.42
C THR A 129 15.54 -13.20 -2.10
N TRP A 130 15.11 -11.93 -2.09
CA TRP A 130 15.76 -10.79 -2.77
C TRP A 130 15.98 -10.91 -4.29
N LYS A 131 15.01 -11.49 -4.99
CA LYS A 131 14.91 -11.37 -6.46
C LYS A 131 13.58 -10.78 -6.89
N PRO A 132 13.51 -10.17 -8.09
CA PRO A 132 12.23 -9.82 -8.71
C PRO A 132 11.26 -11.01 -8.69
N PRO A 133 9.96 -10.77 -8.42
CA PRO A 133 8.98 -11.84 -8.47
C PRO A 133 8.81 -12.32 -9.91
N VAL A 134 8.60 -13.62 -10.08
CA VAL A 134 8.49 -14.27 -11.39
C VAL A 134 7.11 -14.91 -11.52
N PRO A 135 6.36 -14.72 -12.61
CA PRO A 135 5.11 -15.44 -12.85
C PRO A 135 5.27 -16.96 -12.70
N VAL A 136 4.42 -17.62 -11.92
CA VAL A 136 4.16 -19.08 -11.96
C VAL A 136 3.77 -19.48 -13.37
N PRO A 137 4.59 -20.33 -14.03
CA PRO A 137 4.34 -20.74 -15.40
C PRO A 137 3.12 -21.65 -15.53
N LYS A 138 2.93 -22.59 -14.59
CA LYS A 138 1.81 -23.56 -14.53
C LYS A 138 1.62 -24.05 -13.09
N TRP A 139 0.36 -24.21 -12.66
CA TRP A 139 0.00 -24.74 -11.34
C TRP A 139 -0.23 -26.25 -11.40
N ASP A 140 0.33 -26.99 -10.44
CA ASP A 140 0.02 -28.39 -10.15
C ASP A 140 -0.15 -28.53 -8.62
N PRO A 141 -1.33 -28.92 -8.08
CA PRO A 141 -2.53 -29.40 -8.78
C PRO A 141 -3.26 -28.35 -9.62
N LYS A 142 -4.01 -28.79 -10.64
CA LYS A 142 -4.83 -27.95 -11.54
C LYS A 142 -5.90 -27.11 -10.81
N VAL A 143 -6.28 -27.50 -9.60
CA VAL A 143 -7.24 -26.78 -8.75
C VAL A 143 -6.56 -26.48 -7.42
N ILE A 144 -6.53 -25.20 -7.05
CA ILE A 144 -5.97 -24.74 -5.79
C ILE A 144 -7.11 -24.46 -4.82
N ASN A 145 -6.97 -24.96 -3.59
CA ASN A 145 -7.92 -24.64 -2.53
C ASN A 145 -7.69 -23.20 -2.03
N ALA A 146 -8.47 -22.27 -2.57
CA ALA A 146 -8.45 -20.85 -2.24
C ALA A 146 -9.41 -20.45 -1.10
N THR A 147 -9.85 -21.39 -0.26
CA THR A 147 -10.89 -21.11 0.78
C THR A 147 -10.35 -20.59 2.10
N GLN A 148 -9.02 -20.62 2.30
CA GLN A 148 -8.37 -20.14 3.51
C GLN A 148 -7.38 -19.03 3.17
N PRO A 149 -7.17 -18.05 4.05
CA PRO A 149 -6.11 -17.07 3.86
C PRO A 149 -4.75 -17.74 3.74
N ALA A 150 -3.92 -17.24 2.81
CA ALA A 150 -2.53 -17.62 2.72
C ALA A 150 -1.71 -16.98 3.87
N PRO A 151 -0.52 -17.52 4.19
CA PRO A 151 0.39 -16.89 5.15
C PRO A 151 0.71 -15.43 4.79
N ALA A 152 0.91 -14.60 5.82
CA ALA A 152 1.43 -13.25 5.63
C ALA A 152 2.92 -13.29 5.26
N CYS A 153 3.42 -12.21 4.63
CA CYS A 153 4.85 -12.09 4.39
C CYS A 153 5.63 -11.95 5.70
N SER A 154 6.86 -12.50 5.71
CA SER A 154 7.80 -12.40 6.82
C SER A 154 7.97 -10.97 7.31
N GLN A 155 7.65 -10.73 8.57
CA GLN A 155 7.60 -9.38 9.17
C GLN A 155 7.84 -9.44 10.68
N PRO A 156 8.32 -8.36 11.32
CA PRO A 156 8.32 -8.26 12.77
C PRO A 156 6.90 -8.18 13.32
N ALA A 157 6.76 -8.37 14.63
CA ALA A 157 5.50 -8.12 15.31
C ALA A 157 5.04 -6.67 15.08
N SER A 158 3.76 -6.50 14.75
CA SER A 158 3.16 -5.18 14.59
C SER A 158 3.09 -4.47 15.94
N PRO A 159 3.63 -3.24 16.04
CA PRO A 159 3.52 -2.45 17.25
C PRO A 159 2.21 -1.61 17.28
N ILE A 160 1.38 -1.68 16.24
CA ILE A 160 0.08 -1.00 16.13
C ILE A 160 -1.02 -1.99 16.54
N THR A 161 -1.84 -1.65 17.54
CA THR A 161 -2.88 -2.54 18.07
C THR A 161 -3.98 -2.88 17.06
N SER A 162 -4.33 -1.95 16.18
CA SER A 162 -5.34 -2.15 15.12
C SER A 162 -4.85 -3.06 13.99
N ILE A 163 -3.53 -3.19 13.82
CA ILE A 163 -2.90 -4.05 12.82
C ILE A 163 -2.33 -5.26 13.54
N ARG A 164 -3.05 -6.38 13.52
CA ARG A 164 -2.63 -7.57 14.29
C ARG A 164 -1.40 -8.21 13.66
N THR A 165 -0.44 -8.62 14.50
CA THR A 165 0.64 -9.51 14.08
C THR A 165 0.04 -10.80 13.51
N PRO A 166 0.41 -11.23 12.29
CA PRO A 166 -0.12 -12.45 11.70
C PRO A 166 0.25 -13.67 12.54
N ASN A 167 -0.69 -14.62 12.66
CA ASN A 167 -0.44 -15.89 13.35
C ASN A 167 0.43 -16.85 12.52
N THR A 168 0.48 -16.64 11.20
CA THR A 168 1.23 -17.49 10.27
C THR A 168 1.92 -16.60 9.25
N MET A 169 3.24 -16.76 9.15
CA MET A 169 4.09 -16.02 8.23
C MET A 169 4.94 -16.99 7.42
N SER A 170 5.29 -16.61 6.20
CA SER A 170 6.14 -17.38 5.30
C SER A 170 6.90 -16.43 4.37
N GLU A 171 8.04 -16.87 3.84
CA GLU A 171 8.63 -16.22 2.66
C GLU A 171 7.84 -16.56 1.40
N ASP A 172 7.16 -17.73 1.37
CA ASP A 172 6.12 -18.08 0.40
C ASP A 172 4.81 -17.34 0.77
N CYS A 173 4.71 -16.06 0.41
CA CYS A 173 3.64 -15.17 0.85
C CYS A 173 3.00 -14.31 -0.25
N LEU A 174 3.43 -14.44 -1.50
CA LEU A 174 2.82 -13.69 -2.59
C LEU A 174 1.49 -14.35 -2.98
N TYR A 175 0.43 -13.88 -2.34
CA TYR A 175 -0.96 -14.27 -2.58
C TYR A 175 -1.83 -13.02 -2.62
N LEU A 176 -3.05 -13.16 -3.12
CA LEU A 176 -4.07 -12.11 -3.06
C LEU A 176 -5.41 -12.71 -2.65
N ASN A 177 -6.30 -11.88 -2.11
CA ASN A 177 -7.66 -12.26 -1.74
C ASN A 177 -8.64 -11.52 -2.64
N ILE A 178 -9.49 -12.25 -3.38
CA ILE A 178 -10.56 -11.68 -4.21
C ILE A 178 -11.89 -11.89 -3.50
N PHE A 179 -12.65 -10.82 -3.37
CA PHE A 179 -14.02 -10.80 -2.86
C PHE A 179 -14.96 -10.46 -4.00
N THR A 180 -15.92 -11.34 -4.27
CA THR A 180 -16.97 -11.11 -5.27
C THR A 180 -18.36 -11.17 -4.63
N PRO A 181 -19.34 -10.40 -5.14
CA PRO A 181 -20.72 -10.44 -4.65
C PRO A 181 -21.33 -11.83 -4.86
N LEU A 182 -22.21 -12.28 -3.96
CA LEU A 182 -22.90 -13.57 -4.12
C LEU A 182 -23.78 -13.58 -5.38
N SER A 183 -24.39 -12.44 -5.72
CA SER A 183 -25.19 -12.22 -6.92
C SER A 183 -24.38 -12.29 -8.23
N SER A 184 -23.05 -12.17 -8.17
CA SER A 184 -22.20 -12.20 -9.36
C SER A 184 -22.06 -13.63 -9.89
N ASN A 185 -22.89 -14.04 -10.83
CA ASN A 185 -22.63 -15.26 -11.60
C ASN A 185 -21.58 -14.95 -12.67
N SER A 186 -20.60 -15.84 -12.86
CA SER A 186 -19.62 -15.76 -13.96
C SER A 186 -20.26 -15.87 -15.35
N LEU A 187 -21.58 -16.11 -15.39
CA LEU A 187 -22.44 -16.15 -16.58
C LEU A 187 -23.24 -14.84 -16.79
N SER A 188 -23.08 -13.85 -15.90
CA SER A 188 -23.68 -12.52 -16.06
C SER A 188 -22.96 -11.77 -17.20
N THR A 189 -23.72 -11.17 -18.10
CA THR A 189 -23.19 -10.39 -19.23
C THR A 189 -22.61 -9.03 -18.82
N SER A 190 -22.84 -8.59 -17.58
CA SER A 190 -22.31 -7.33 -17.05
C SER A 190 -21.14 -7.59 -16.09
N LEU A 191 -19.95 -7.13 -16.47
CA LEU A 191 -18.74 -7.17 -15.65
C LEU A 191 -18.75 -6.02 -14.62
N LEU A 192 -18.26 -6.28 -13.42
CA LEU A 192 -18.31 -5.35 -12.28
C LEU A 192 -17.04 -4.49 -12.15
N PRO A 193 -17.14 -3.24 -11.66
CA PRO A 193 -15.96 -2.45 -11.29
C PRO A 193 -15.09 -3.18 -10.26
N VAL A 194 -13.77 -3.00 -10.36
CA VAL A 194 -12.77 -3.70 -9.53
C VAL A 194 -11.99 -2.67 -8.72
N MET A 195 -11.79 -2.94 -7.42
CA MET A 195 -10.86 -2.17 -6.59
C MET A 195 -9.71 -3.07 -6.13
N ILE A 196 -8.47 -2.58 -6.25
CA ILE A 196 -7.26 -3.29 -5.81
C ILE A 196 -6.67 -2.56 -4.60
N PHE A 197 -6.65 -3.22 -3.44
CA PHE A 197 -6.14 -2.65 -2.19
C PHE A 197 -4.69 -3.03 -1.94
N ILE A 198 -3.86 -2.02 -1.69
CA ILE A 198 -2.50 -2.17 -1.16
C ILE A 198 -2.52 -1.79 0.33
N HIS A 199 -2.21 -2.76 1.20
CA HIS A 199 -2.18 -2.50 2.64
C HIS A 199 -0.99 -1.63 3.04
N GLY A 200 -1.16 -0.85 4.11
CA GLY A 200 -0.08 -0.12 4.77
C GLY A 200 0.68 -0.96 5.80
N GLY A 201 1.45 -0.29 6.64
CA GLY A 201 2.20 -0.89 7.75
C GLY A 201 3.71 -0.61 7.69
N HIS A 202 4.05 0.63 7.36
CA HIS A 202 5.41 1.19 7.35
C HIS A 202 6.34 0.55 6.32
N PHE A 203 5.78 -0.14 5.31
CA PHE A 203 6.48 -1.12 4.49
C PHE A 203 7.16 -2.25 5.29
N GLN A 204 6.89 -2.42 6.59
CA GLN A 204 7.55 -3.39 7.47
C GLN A 204 6.66 -4.55 7.89
N PHE A 205 5.38 -4.28 8.09
CA PHE A 205 4.38 -5.22 8.55
C PHE A 205 3.06 -4.92 7.80
N GLY A 206 2.06 -5.78 7.98
CA GLY A 206 0.79 -5.70 7.28
C GLY A 206 0.42 -7.03 6.64
N ASP A 207 -0.88 -7.23 6.46
CA ASP A 207 -1.41 -8.48 5.93
C ASP A 207 -2.80 -8.24 5.31
N ALA A 208 -2.94 -8.57 4.03
CA ALA A 208 -4.18 -8.51 3.25
C ALA A 208 -5.27 -9.46 3.79
N SER A 209 -4.94 -10.38 4.70
CA SER A 209 -5.92 -11.25 5.36
C SER A 209 -6.53 -10.69 6.64
N GLN A 210 -6.06 -9.52 7.11
CA GLN A 210 -6.55 -8.97 8.37
C GLN A 210 -8.05 -8.66 8.33
N SER A 211 -8.71 -8.90 9.46
CA SER A 211 -10.15 -8.68 9.62
C SER A 211 -10.60 -7.25 9.33
N ILE A 212 -9.71 -6.25 9.50
CA ILE A 212 -10.00 -4.85 9.20
C ILE A 212 -10.19 -4.59 7.69
N TYR A 213 -9.71 -5.50 6.83
CA TYR A 213 -9.83 -5.44 5.38
C TYR A 213 -10.88 -6.42 4.84
N GLU A 214 -11.59 -7.13 5.71
CA GLU A 214 -12.63 -8.08 5.30
C GLU A 214 -13.72 -7.35 4.50
N SER A 215 -13.84 -7.71 3.23
CA SER A 215 -14.57 -6.93 2.23
C SER A 215 -15.93 -7.52 1.88
N GLY A 216 -16.33 -8.62 2.51
CA GLY A 216 -17.54 -9.34 2.14
C GLY A 216 -18.83 -8.53 2.27
N HIS A 217 -18.95 -7.66 3.26
CA HIS A 217 -20.12 -6.76 3.35
C HIS A 217 -20.13 -5.74 2.19
N LEU A 218 -18.99 -5.09 1.96
CA LEU A 218 -18.86 -4.00 0.97
C LEU A 218 -19.15 -4.48 -0.46
N VAL A 219 -18.58 -5.62 -0.88
CA VAL A 219 -18.79 -6.12 -2.25
C VAL A 219 -20.27 -6.42 -2.53
N ASN A 220 -21.02 -6.93 -1.55
CA ASN A 220 -22.43 -7.27 -1.74
C ASN A 220 -23.38 -6.08 -1.68
N THR A 221 -23.04 -5.03 -0.94
CA THR A 221 -23.88 -3.83 -0.85
C THR A 221 -23.64 -2.88 -2.02
N THR A 222 -22.47 -2.95 -2.66
CA THR A 222 -22.08 -2.00 -3.72
C THR A 222 -21.91 -2.62 -5.11
N ASN A 223 -22.02 -3.96 -5.23
CA ASN A 223 -21.81 -4.70 -6.49
C ASN A 223 -20.47 -4.37 -7.17
N ILE A 224 -19.40 -4.43 -6.39
CA ILE A 224 -18.01 -4.29 -6.89
C ILE A 224 -17.21 -5.55 -6.52
N ILE A 225 -16.07 -5.71 -7.16
CA ILE A 225 -15.06 -6.71 -6.77
C ILE A 225 -13.93 -6.01 -6.04
N ILE A 226 -13.45 -6.60 -4.95
CA ILE A 226 -12.28 -6.12 -4.21
C ILE A 226 -11.20 -7.19 -4.22
N ALA A 227 -10.00 -6.82 -4.66
CA ALA A 227 -8.80 -7.64 -4.57
C ALA A 227 -7.82 -7.03 -3.56
N LEU A 228 -7.39 -7.79 -2.55
CA LEU A 228 -6.41 -7.38 -1.55
C LEU A 228 -5.09 -8.11 -1.83
N ILE A 229 -3.98 -7.40 -2.01
CA ILE A 229 -2.70 -8.01 -2.43
C ILE A 229 -1.68 -8.08 -1.29
N GLN A 230 -0.91 -9.16 -1.23
CA GLN A 230 0.30 -9.25 -0.42
C GLN A 230 1.51 -8.74 -1.22
N TYR A 231 2.50 -8.20 -0.51
CA TYR A 231 3.82 -7.86 -1.05
C TYR A 231 4.89 -8.04 0.01
N ARG A 232 6.15 -8.29 -0.39
CA ARG A 232 7.26 -8.44 0.57
C ARG A 232 7.52 -7.15 1.33
N LEU A 233 7.85 -7.29 2.61
CA LEU A 233 7.99 -6.20 3.58
C LEU A 233 9.41 -6.15 4.17
N GLY A 234 9.75 -5.03 4.80
CA GLY A 234 11.00 -4.81 5.52
C GLY A 234 12.23 -5.11 4.68
N VAL A 235 13.21 -5.77 5.30
CA VAL A 235 14.44 -6.20 4.63
C VAL A 235 14.16 -7.18 3.50
N PHE A 236 13.08 -7.98 3.54
CA PHE A 236 12.74 -8.92 2.47
C PHE A 236 12.25 -8.20 1.20
N GLY A 237 11.56 -7.06 1.37
CA GLY A 237 10.99 -6.28 0.27
C GLY A 237 11.85 -5.12 -0.23
N PHE A 238 12.65 -4.50 0.64
CA PHE A 238 13.21 -3.17 0.37
C PHE A 238 14.72 -3.04 0.61
N LEU A 239 15.39 -4.09 1.08
CA LEU A 239 16.84 -4.05 1.30
C LEU A 239 17.59 -3.80 -0.01
N ALA A 240 18.42 -2.75 -0.01
CA ALA A 240 19.44 -2.51 -1.01
C ALA A 240 20.84 -2.45 -0.38
N THR A 241 21.84 -2.99 -1.07
CA THR A 241 23.25 -2.94 -0.65
C THR A 241 24.11 -2.03 -1.52
N GLY A 242 23.60 -1.62 -2.69
CA GLY A 242 24.30 -0.75 -3.63
C GLY A 242 23.77 -0.88 -5.06
N ASN A 243 24.48 -0.29 -6.02
CA ASN A 243 24.14 -0.38 -7.44
C ASN A 243 25.12 -1.24 -8.27
N GLY A 244 26.01 -1.98 -7.62
CA GLY A 244 26.88 -2.95 -8.29
C GLY A 244 26.12 -4.17 -8.83
N PRO A 245 26.75 -4.99 -9.68
CA PRO A 245 26.11 -6.16 -10.29
C PRO A 245 25.72 -7.25 -9.29
N ASN A 246 26.43 -7.33 -8.16
CA ASN A 246 26.16 -8.32 -7.10
C ASN A 246 25.37 -7.73 -5.93
N ASP A 247 24.94 -6.47 -6.03
CA ASP A 247 24.21 -5.80 -4.96
C ASP A 247 22.71 -6.12 -5.01
N LEU A 248 22.11 -6.17 -3.82
CA LEU A 248 20.66 -6.14 -3.69
C LEU A 248 20.16 -4.76 -4.14
N LYS A 249 19.15 -4.79 -5.00
CA LYS A 249 18.62 -3.58 -5.67
C LYS A 249 17.49 -2.91 -4.90
N GLY A 250 16.88 -3.62 -3.95
CA GLY A 250 15.65 -3.19 -3.26
C GLY A 250 14.43 -3.24 -4.18
N ASN A 251 13.36 -2.54 -3.81
CA ASN A 251 12.09 -2.45 -4.55
C ASN A 251 11.39 -3.78 -4.88
N TYR A 252 11.79 -4.88 -4.27
CA TYR A 252 11.15 -6.19 -4.47
C TYR A 252 9.67 -6.14 -4.07
N GLY A 253 9.32 -5.47 -2.98
CA GLY A 253 7.93 -5.25 -2.58
C GLY A 253 7.12 -4.42 -3.58
N ILE A 254 7.74 -3.43 -4.24
CA ILE A 254 7.07 -2.65 -5.31
C ILE A 254 6.83 -3.53 -6.54
N LEU A 255 7.81 -4.36 -6.90
CA LEU A 255 7.67 -5.31 -8.01
C LEU A 255 6.59 -6.37 -7.73
N ASP A 256 6.45 -6.82 -6.49
CA ASP A 256 5.38 -7.74 -6.08
C ASP A 256 4.00 -7.10 -6.32
N GLN A 257 3.84 -5.83 -5.93
CA GLN A 257 2.62 -5.09 -6.17
C GLN A 257 2.32 -4.94 -7.67
N ARG A 258 3.33 -4.61 -8.49
CA ARG A 258 3.18 -4.49 -9.95
C ARG A 258 2.77 -5.82 -10.59
N LEU A 259 3.38 -6.93 -10.17
CA LEU A 259 3.01 -8.27 -10.65
C LEU A 259 1.56 -8.61 -10.26
N ALA A 260 1.14 -8.30 -9.03
CA ALA A 260 -0.22 -8.54 -8.58
C ALA A 260 -1.25 -7.71 -9.35
N ILE A 261 -0.97 -6.42 -9.57
CA ILE A 261 -1.82 -5.52 -10.36
C ILE A 261 -1.95 -6.01 -11.80
N ALA A 262 -0.84 -6.42 -12.42
CA ALA A 262 -0.85 -6.99 -13.77
C ALA A 262 -1.65 -8.30 -13.82
N TRP A 263 -1.44 -9.21 -12.86
CA TRP A 263 -2.20 -10.46 -12.78
C TRP A 263 -3.70 -10.20 -12.62
N ILE A 264 -4.11 -9.25 -11.78
CA ILE A 264 -5.52 -8.89 -11.61
C ILE A 264 -6.08 -8.35 -12.94
N LYS A 265 -5.37 -7.42 -13.61
CA LYS A 265 -5.78 -6.90 -14.92
C LYS A 265 -6.01 -8.02 -15.96
N ASP A 266 -5.17 -9.04 -15.94
CA ASP A 266 -5.18 -10.13 -16.93
C ASP A 266 -6.21 -11.23 -16.63
N ASN A 267 -6.71 -11.33 -15.38
CA ASN A 267 -7.52 -12.47 -14.91
C ASN A 267 -8.83 -12.09 -14.21
N ILE A 268 -9.09 -10.82 -13.89
CA ILE A 268 -10.27 -10.48 -13.05
C ILE A 268 -11.61 -10.71 -13.75
N ASP A 269 -11.62 -10.84 -15.08
CA ASP A 269 -12.81 -11.15 -15.88
C ASP A 269 -13.40 -12.51 -15.55
N VAL A 270 -12.57 -13.53 -15.28
CA VAL A 270 -13.08 -14.85 -14.86
C VAL A 270 -13.77 -14.83 -13.50
N PHE A 271 -13.53 -13.79 -12.70
CA PHE A 271 -14.21 -13.53 -11.42
C PHE A 271 -15.43 -12.61 -11.58
N GLY A 272 -15.79 -12.23 -12.82
CA GLY A 272 -16.88 -11.31 -13.12
C GLY A 272 -16.50 -9.82 -13.05
N GLY A 273 -15.21 -9.49 -13.00
CA GLY A 273 -14.70 -8.13 -12.93
C GLY A 273 -14.39 -7.52 -14.29
N ASN A 274 -14.56 -6.22 -14.41
CA ASN A 274 -14.23 -5.48 -15.62
C ASN A 274 -12.76 -5.05 -15.56
N PRO A 275 -11.87 -5.65 -16.36
CA PRO A 275 -10.45 -5.28 -16.34
C PRO A 275 -10.21 -3.86 -16.86
N ASN A 276 -11.22 -3.18 -17.43
CA ASN A 276 -11.13 -1.79 -17.89
C ASN A 276 -11.77 -0.80 -16.90
N GLU A 277 -12.19 -1.25 -15.71
CA GLU A 277 -12.72 -0.41 -14.64
C GLU A 277 -12.08 -0.74 -13.30
N ILE A 278 -10.75 -0.66 -13.25
CA ILE A 278 -9.93 -0.90 -12.06
C ILE A 278 -9.65 0.42 -11.33
N THR A 279 -9.88 0.44 -10.02
CA THR A 279 -9.47 1.51 -9.10
C THR A 279 -8.38 0.99 -8.17
N LEU A 280 -7.18 1.57 -8.22
CA LEU A 280 -6.11 1.24 -7.29
C LEU A 280 -6.27 2.06 -6.01
N PHE A 281 -6.18 1.43 -4.84
CA PHE A 281 -6.25 2.18 -3.58
C PHE A 281 -5.37 1.60 -2.49
N GLY A 282 -4.98 2.45 -1.55
CA GLY A 282 -4.16 2.04 -0.43
C GLY A 282 -4.09 3.08 0.68
N GLN A 283 -3.70 2.61 1.86
CA GLN A 283 -3.61 3.42 3.06
C GLN A 283 -2.17 3.46 3.61
N SER A 284 -1.72 4.60 4.15
CA SER A 284 -0.37 4.78 4.70
C SER A 284 0.70 4.44 3.65
N SER A 285 1.59 3.48 3.90
CA SER A 285 2.58 2.97 2.94
C SER A 285 1.95 2.34 1.69
N GLY A 286 0.75 1.79 1.83
CA GLY A 286 -0.07 1.38 0.69
C GLY A 286 -0.59 2.57 -0.10
N GLY A 287 -0.82 3.71 0.57
CA GLY A 287 -1.13 5.00 -0.04
C GLY A 287 0.06 5.58 -0.80
N GLN A 288 1.27 5.55 -0.23
CA GLN A 288 2.51 5.89 -0.95
C GLN A 288 2.75 4.96 -2.13
N SER A 289 2.50 3.66 -1.98
CA SER A 289 2.58 2.69 -3.07
C SER A 289 1.59 3.01 -4.19
N THR A 290 0.34 3.35 -3.83
CA THR A 290 -0.69 3.79 -4.78
C THR A 290 -0.28 5.08 -5.48
N ALA A 291 0.24 6.06 -4.74
CA ALA A 291 0.76 7.31 -5.27
C ALA A 291 1.90 7.05 -6.28
N LEU A 292 2.85 6.18 -5.92
CA LEU A 292 3.97 5.79 -6.79
C LEU A 292 3.48 5.17 -8.10
N HIS A 293 2.58 4.19 -8.05
CA HIS A 293 2.02 3.59 -9.27
C HIS A 293 1.18 4.60 -10.06
N TYR A 294 0.47 5.51 -9.38
CA TYR A 294 -0.32 6.59 -10.00
C TYR A 294 0.52 7.55 -10.83
N VAL A 295 1.72 7.90 -10.38
CA VAL A 295 2.65 8.82 -11.08
C VAL A 295 3.70 8.09 -11.93
N THR A 296 3.62 6.77 -12.05
CA THR A 296 4.49 5.98 -12.95
C THR A 296 3.82 5.77 -14.30
N SER A 297 4.51 6.13 -15.38
CA SER A 297 3.95 6.08 -16.75
C SER A 297 3.63 4.65 -17.21
N GLU A 298 4.50 3.71 -16.87
CA GLU A 298 4.44 2.28 -17.21
C GLU A 298 3.26 1.58 -16.54
N MET A 299 2.78 2.13 -15.43
CA MET A 299 1.64 1.58 -14.69
C MET A 299 0.29 2.12 -15.19
N GLN A 300 0.28 3.14 -16.06
CA GLN A 300 -0.96 3.73 -16.53
C GLN A 300 -1.91 2.76 -17.28
N PRO A 301 -1.45 1.75 -18.03
CA PRO A 301 -2.38 0.82 -18.67
C PRO A 301 -3.16 -0.10 -17.69
N PHE A 302 -2.77 -0.18 -16.42
CA PHE A 302 -3.25 -1.23 -15.50
C PHE A 302 -4.43 -0.85 -14.61
N PHE A 303 -4.78 0.43 -14.50
CA PHE A 303 -5.91 0.91 -13.70
C PHE A 303 -6.47 2.21 -14.28
N GLN A 304 -7.68 2.59 -13.92
CA GLN A 304 -8.38 3.77 -14.45
C GLN A 304 -8.55 4.89 -13.42
N ARG A 305 -8.50 4.58 -12.13
CA ARG A 305 -8.70 5.56 -11.03
C ARG A 305 -7.80 5.22 -9.85
N ALA A 306 -7.56 6.18 -8.97
CA ALA A 306 -6.80 5.96 -7.75
C ALA A 306 -7.49 6.53 -6.50
N ILE A 307 -7.29 5.90 -5.34
CA ILE A 307 -7.65 6.44 -4.02
C ILE A 307 -6.44 6.35 -3.09
N ILE A 308 -5.94 7.49 -2.62
CA ILE A 308 -4.76 7.58 -1.75
C ILE A 308 -5.21 8.02 -0.35
N GLN A 309 -5.04 7.15 0.64
CA GLN A 309 -5.49 7.41 2.02
C GLN A 309 -4.29 7.58 2.94
N SER A 310 -4.17 8.74 3.59
CA SER A 310 -3.18 8.99 4.66
C SER A 310 -1.74 8.63 4.25
N ALA A 311 -1.30 9.01 3.05
CA ALA A 311 0.05 8.71 2.57
C ALA A 311 1.07 9.70 3.17
N PRO A 312 2.16 9.23 3.82
CA PRO A 312 3.18 10.11 4.38
C PRO A 312 4.17 10.58 3.29
N MET A 313 3.75 11.50 2.42
CA MET A 313 4.49 11.83 1.19
C MET A 313 5.78 12.64 1.37
N THR A 314 6.03 13.20 2.56
CA THR A 314 7.30 13.88 2.88
C THR A 314 8.34 12.96 3.51
N ILE A 315 8.02 11.69 3.79
CA ILE A 315 9.05 10.71 4.16
C ILE A 315 9.79 10.34 2.86
N PRO A 316 11.08 10.72 2.72
CA PRO A 316 11.77 10.58 1.45
C PRO A 316 12.15 9.13 1.18
N PHE A 317 11.87 8.66 -0.04
CA PHE A 317 12.49 7.44 -0.56
C PHE A 317 14.02 7.58 -0.55
N ARG A 318 14.73 6.46 -0.50
CA ARG A 318 16.19 6.47 -0.34
C ARG A 318 16.88 6.26 -1.66
N THR A 319 17.96 6.98 -1.89
CA THR A 319 18.95 6.61 -2.92
C THR A 319 19.75 5.38 -2.50
N TYR A 320 20.44 4.73 -3.44
CA TYR A 320 21.39 3.66 -3.11
C TYR A 320 22.45 4.09 -2.08
N SER A 321 22.94 5.33 -2.17
CA SER A 321 23.93 5.86 -1.21
C SER A 321 23.39 5.96 0.22
N GLU A 322 22.11 6.30 0.38
CA GLU A 322 21.46 6.40 1.70
C GLU A 322 21.12 5.02 2.28
N TYR A 323 21.06 3.99 1.42
CA TYR A 323 20.85 2.60 1.81
C TYR A 323 22.12 1.88 2.30
N VAL A 324 23.31 2.43 2.04
CA VAL A 324 24.58 1.84 2.49
C VAL A 324 24.61 1.65 4.01
N ILE A 325 24.14 2.64 4.79
CA ILE A 325 24.14 2.54 6.26
C ILE A 325 23.22 1.41 6.75
N PRO A 326 21.92 1.36 6.39
CA PRO A 326 21.07 0.21 6.72
C PRO A 326 21.67 -1.13 6.31
N GLY A 327 22.23 -1.21 5.10
CA GLY A 327 22.85 -2.43 4.57
C GLY A 327 24.05 -2.90 5.39
N VAL A 328 24.96 -1.99 5.78
CA VAL A 328 26.13 -2.31 6.61
C VAL A 328 25.69 -2.74 8.02
N LEU A 329 24.74 -2.03 8.62
CA LEU A 329 24.26 -2.36 9.96
C LEU A 329 23.58 -3.74 9.96
N LEU A 330 22.75 -4.04 8.96
CA LEU A 330 22.11 -5.34 8.83
C LEU A 330 23.15 -6.46 8.62
N ALA A 331 24.11 -6.26 7.72
CA ALA A 331 25.19 -7.23 7.49
C ALA A 331 25.96 -7.52 8.79
N GLY A 332 26.27 -6.48 9.57
CA GLY A 332 26.92 -6.60 10.87
C GLY A 332 26.11 -7.42 11.88
N GLN A 333 24.78 -7.21 11.95
CA GLN A 333 23.88 -7.99 12.80
C GLN A 333 23.77 -9.46 12.36
N LEU A 334 23.88 -9.74 11.07
CA LEU A 334 23.85 -11.09 10.51
C LEU A 334 25.22 -11.80 10.52
N HIS A 335 26.26 -11.10 10.98
CA HIS A 335 27.65 -11.55 10.91
C HIS A 335 28.12 -11.87 9.49
N CYS A 336 27.69 -11.06 8.53
CA CYS A 336 28.01 -11.13 7.12
C CYS A 336 28.69 -9.82 6.67
N THR A 337 29.25 -9.80 5.45
CA THR A 337 29.71 -8.56 4.81
C THR A 337 28.59 -7.94 3.97
N ILE A 338 28.56 -6.61 3.86
CA ILE A 338 27.62 -5.94 2.96
C ILE A 338 27.84 -6.44 1.51
N GLY A 339 26.75 -6.81 0.83
CA GLY A 339 26.79 -7.38 -0.51
C GLY A 339 27.07 -8.89 -0.58
N ASP A 340 27.33 -9.56 0.55
CA ASP A 340 27.41 -11.03 0.59
C ASP A 340 26.01 -11.64 0.74
N VAL A 341 25.26 -11.58 -0.37
CA VAL A 341 23.91 -12.11 -0.47
C VAL A 341 23.89 -13.61 -0.19
N ALA A 342 24.94 -14.33 -0.56
CA ALA A 342 25.06 -15.76 -0.28
C ALA A 342 25.08 -16.01 1.23
N CYS A 343 25.84 -15.23 2.01
CA CYS A 343 25.80 -15.29 3.48
C CYS A 343 24.41 -14.98 4.03
N PHE A 344 23.75 -13.93 3.52
CA PHE A 344 22.40 -13.58 3.99
C PHE A 344 21.38 -14.71 3.75
N LEU A 345 21.44 -15.39 2.60
CA LEU A 345 20.56 -16.51 2.25
C LEU A 345 20.78 -17.76 3.12
N THR A 346 21.88 -17.85 3.87
CA THR A 346 22.08 -18.94 4.85
C THR A 346 21.43 -18.66 6.20
N ARG A 347 20.87 -17.46 6.42
CA ARG A 347 20.23 -17.08 7.67
C ARG A 347 18.77 -17.50 7.68
N SER A 348 18.27 -17.87 8.84
CA SER A 348 16.85 -18.13 9.03
C SER A 348 16.03 -16.83 8.98
N MET A 349 14.75 -16.96 8.66
CA MET A 349 13.80 -15.85 8.68
C MET A 349 13.80 -15.12 10.03
N ASP A 350 13.84 -15.84 11.15
CA ASP A 350 13.84 -15.27 12.50
C ASP A 350 15.12 -14.47 12.79
N GLU A 351 16.28 -14.95 12.36
CA GLU A 351 17.55 -14.21 12.48
C GLU A 351 17.52 -12.90 11.67
N ILE A 352 16.95 -12.95 10.47
CA ILE A 352 16.81 -11.76 9.61
C ILE A 352 15.85 -10.75 10.25
N ILE A 353 14.71 -11.18 10.80
CA ILE A 353 13.76 -10.31 11.50
C ILE A 353 14.38 -9.72 12.77
N ALA A 354 15.12 -10.51 13.54
CA ALA A 354 15.81 -10.03 14.74
C ALA A 354 16.87 -8.97 14.38
N ALA A 355 17.67 -9.23 13.35
CA ALA A 355 18.65 -8.27 12.83
C ALA A 355 17.98 -6.97 12.35
N GLN A 356 16.88 -7.08 11.61
CA GLN A 356 16.07 -5.92 11.19
C GLN A 356 15.65 -5.08 12.40
N ASN A 357 15.11 -5.69 13.46
CA ASN A 357 14.65 -4.97 14.64
C ASN A 357 15.78 -4.23 15.36
N ALA A 358 16.96 -4.85 15.46
CA ALA A 358 18.15 -4.20 16.00
C ALA A 358 18.55 -2.97 15.15
N VAL A 359 18.54 -3.12 13.82
CA VAL A 359 18.84 -2.01 12.90
C VAL A 359 17.81 -0.89 12.99
N ASN A 360 16.51 -1.19 13.10
CA ASN A 360 15.46 -0.17 13.24
C ASN A 360 15.71 0.75 14.44
N GLY A 361 16.10 0.18 15.59
CA GLY A 361 16.44 0.95 16.79
C GLY A 361 17.64 1.87 16.57
N MET A 362 18.66 1.39 15.84
CA MET A 362 19.83 2.20 15.48
C MET A 362 19.49 3.32 14.49
N LEU A 363 18.69 3.04 13.46
CA LEU A 363 18.28 4.02 12.45
C LEU A 363 17.42 5.13 13.05
N THR A 364 16.47 4.76 13.92
CA THR A 364 15.61 5.71 14.64
C THR A 364 16.43 6.69 15.48
N SER A 365 17.55 6.23 16.06
CA SER A 365 18.46 7.06 16.85
C SER A 365 19.26 8.07 15.99
N LEU A 366 19.39 7.81 14.69
CA LEU A 366 20.10 8.69 13.74
C LEU A 366 19.17 9.72 13.09
N ASN A 367 17.94 9.31 12.77
CA ASN A 367 16.93 10.17 12.17
C ASN A 367 15.55 9.73 12.67
N PHE A 368 14.88 10.62 13.40
CA PHE A 368 13.55 10.35 13.97
C PHE A 368 12.50 10.00 12.91
N LEU A 369 12.55 10.58 11.70
CA LEU A 369 11.58 10.22 10.64
C LEU A 369 11.65 8.73 10.25
N LEU A 370 12.79 8.07 10.48
CA LEU A 370 12.94 6.64 10.24
C LEU A 370 12.25 5.78 11.28
N PHE A 371 11.71 6.37 12.35
CA PHE A 371 10.76 5.71 13.25
C PHE A 371 9.48 5.33 12.50
N PHE A 372 9.05 6.15 11.53
CA PHE A 372 7.90 5.87 10.70
C PHE A 372 8.24 4.75 9.72
N GLU A 373 9.19 4.94 8.81
CA GLU A 373 9.45 3.96 7.74
C GLU A 373 10.96 3.72 7.58
N PRO A 374 11.54 2.74 8.30
CA PRO A 374 12.99 2.51 8.25
C PRO A 374 13.44 1.82 6.96
N TRP A 375 12.56 1.03 6.32
CA TRP A 375 12.79 0.35 5.05
C TRP A 375 11.83 0.92 4.01
N LEU A 376 12.35 1.72 3.09
CA LEU A 376 11.59 2.49 2.11
C LEU A 376 11.91 2.05 0.67
N PRO A 377 11.07 2.39 -0.31
CA PRO A 377 11.45 2.29 -1.71
C PRO A 377 12.80 2.98 -2.00
N VAL A 378 13.53 2.40 -2.96
CA VAL A 378 14.84 2.86 -3.42
C VAL A 378 14.65 3.65 -4.70
N ILE A 379 15.18 4.87 -4.78
CA ILE A 379 15.28 5.60 -6.06
C ILE A 379 16.39 4.94 -6.89
N ASP A 380 15.97 4.06 -7.79
CA ASP A 380 16.83 3.27 -8.68
C ASP A 380 16.86 3.82 -10.11
N ASN A 381 16.04 4.83 -10.42
CA ASN A 381 15.84 5.39 -11.75
C ASN A 381 15.30 4.40 -12.80
N VAL A 382 14.77 3.25 -12.36
CA VAL A 382 14.19 2.22 -13.23
C VAL A 382 12.73 1.95 -12.86
N ILE A 383 12.47 1.68 -11.59
CA ILE A 383 11.14 1.38 -11.04
C ILE A 383 10.63 2.61 -10.28
N VAL A 384 11.52 3.26 -9.54
CA VAL A 384 11.25 4.48 -8.76
C VAL A 384 12.21 5.55 -9.24
N HIS A 385 11.66 6.56 -9.91
CA HIS A 385 12.47 7.54 -10.64
C HIS A 385 12.85 8.76 -9.79
N ASP A 386 12.06 9.13 -8.80
CA ASP A 386 12.32 10.29 -7.93
C ASP A 386 11.47 10.18 -6.65
N GLN A 387 11.48 11.21 -5.81
CA GLN A 387 10.54 11.42 -4.72
C GLN A 387 9.12 11.63 -5.25
N LEU A 388 8.11 11.18 -4.50
CA LEU A 388 6.69 11.24 -4.92
C LEU A 388 6.24 12.64 -5.36
N LEU A 389 6.57 13.68 -4.58
CA LEU A 389 6.19 15.06 -4.88
C LEU A 389 6.89 15.60 -6.15
N ASN A 390 8.09 15.13 -6.47
CA ASN A 390 8.75 15.44 -7.75
C ASN A 390 8.09 14.71 -8.90
N MET A 391 7.77 13.44 -8.72
CA MET A 391 7.19 12.61 -9.78
C MET A 391 5.82 13.15 -10.21
N VAL A 392 4.95 13.55 -9.26
CA VAL A 392 3.64 14.12 -9.60
C VAL A 392 3.79 15.46 -10.33
N HIS A 393 4.68 16.34 -9.87
CA HIS A 393 4.92 17.64 -10.52
C HIS A 393 5.50 17.48 -11.94
N ASN A 394 6.42 16.54 -12.13
CA ASN A 394 7.09 16.30 -13.40
C ASN A 394 6.33 15.33 -14.31
N THR A 395 5.11 14.94 -13.94
CA THR A 395 4.29 14.04 -14.75
C THR A 395 3.93 14.70 -16.08
N SER A 396 4.28 14.04 -17.19
CA SER A 396 4.05 14.54 -18.55
C SER A 396 2.86 13.87 -19.25
N PHE A 397 2.17 12.95 -18.59
CA PHE A 397 1.02 12.23 -19.12
C PHE A 397 -0.27 12.67 -18.40
N PRO A 398 -1.46 12.51 -19.02
CA PRO A 398 -2.72 12.88 -18.38
C PRO A 398 -2.95 12.09 -17.09
N LEU A 399 -3.10 12.81 -15.98
CA LEU A 399 -3.44 12.23 -14.70
C LEU A 399 -4.90 11.74 -14.68
N LYS A 400 -5.13 10.61 -14.00
CA LYS A 400 -6.45 9.97 -13.89
C LYS A 400 -7.28 10.51 -12.72
N PRO A 401 -8.59 10.27 -12.67
CA PRO A 401 -9.40 10.61 -11.51
C PRO A 401 -8.80 10.07 -10.22
N LEU A 402 -8.71 10.95 -9.22
CA LEU A 402 -8.08 10.71 -7.93
C LEU A 402 -9.03 11.10 -6.80
N ILE A 403 -9.14 10.24 -5.78
CA ILE A 403 -9.60 10.63 -4.45
C ILE A 403 -8.40 10.57 -3.52
N ILE A 404 -8.17 11.60 -2.74
CA ILE A 404 -7.04 11.66 -1.82
C ILE A 404 -7.46 12.37 -0.53
N GLY A 405 -6.95 11.91 0.61
CA GLY A 405 -7.26 12.55 1.89
C GLY A 405 -6.52 11.96 3.08
N THR A 406 -6.71 12.61 4.23
CA THR A 406 -6.10 12.27 5.53
C THR A 406 -7.16 12.23 6.62
N VAL A 407 -6.83 11.65 7.78
CA VAL A 407 -7.62 11.82 9.01
C VAL A 407 -7.16 13.07 9.78
N THR A 408 -7.95 13.53 10.74
CA THR A 408 -7.66 14.77 11.49
C THR A 408 -6.40 14.69 12.36
N ASP A 409 -6.12 13.53 12.96
CA ASP A 409 -5.07 13.33 13.97
C ASP A 409 -4.02 12.28 13.56
N GLU A 410 -3.51 12.33 12.33
CA GLU A 410 -2.60 11.34 11.74
C GLU A 410 -1.43 10.95 12.66
N CYS A 411 -0.72 11.93 13.20
CA CYS A 411 0.51 11.70 13.96
C CYS A 411 0.29 11.44 15.46
N ARG A 412 -0.95 11.41 15.95
CA ARG A 412 -1.21 11.30 17.39
C ARG A 412 -0.67 9.99 17.97
N ASP A 413 -1.00 8.85 17.39
CA ASP A 413 -0.49 7.54 17.88
C ASP A 413 1.05 7.47 17.80
N PHE A 414 1.62 7.97 16.70
CA PHE A 414 3.07 7.96 16.46
C PHE A 414 3.84 8.76 17.49
N ILE A 415 3.41 9.99 17.80
CA ILE A 415 4.06 10.83 18.80
C ILE A 415 3.95 10.20 20.19
N TYR A 416 2.78 9.71 20.59
CA TYR A 416 2.61 9.14 21.93
C TYR A 416 3.37 7.81 22.11
N ARG A 417 3.64 7.08 21.04
CA ARG A 417 4.46 5.86 21.07
C ARG A 417 5.96 6.14 21.00
N GLY A 418 6.38 7.12 20.19
CA GLY A 418 7.76 7.58 20.15
C GLY A 418 8.19 8.25 21.45
N TRP A 419 7.26 8.97 22.09
CA TRP A 419 7.45 9.63 23.39
C TRP A 419 6.38 9.18 24.40
N PRO A 420 6.61 8.07 25.11
CA PRO A 420 5.64 7.54 26.08
C PRO A 420 5.46 8.45 27.30
N HIS A 421 6.40 9.36 27.55
CA HIS A 421 6.34 10.34 28.64
C HIS A 421 6.02 11.75 28.11
N PRO A 422 5.43 12.62 28.95
CA PRO A 422 5.19 14.01 28.59
C PRO A 422 6.44 14.71 28.03
N ILE A 423 6.26 15.48 26.96
CA ILE A 423 7.32 16.34 26.40
C ILE A 423 7.17 17.71 27.05
N SER A 424 8.20 18.20 27.74
CA SER A 424 8.18 19.56 28.30
C SER A 424 8.28 20.63 27.20
N PRO A 425 7.91 21.90 27.47
CA PRO A 425 8.10 22.99 26.52
C PRO A 425 9.53 23.12 26.00
N SER A 426 10.53 22.97 26.89
CA SER A 426 11.95 23.03 26.50
C SER A 426 12.34 21.88 25.58
N GLN A 427 11.91 20.65 25.89
CA GLN A 427 12.16 19.48 25.04
C GLN A 427 11.48 19.60 23.68
N TYR A 428 10.26 20.15 23.64
CA TYR A 428 9.55 20.39 22.38
C TYR A 428 10.31 21.37 21.47
N VAL A 429 10.83 22.47 22.04
CA VAL A 429 11.68 23.42 21.30
C VAL A 429 12.97 22.76 20.82
N GLU A 430 13.65 21.99 21.66
CA GLU A 430 14.87 21.25 21.28
C GLU A 430 14.60 20.26 20.14
N LEU A 431 13.50 19.51 20.20
CA LEU A 431 13.07 18.60 19.14
C LEU A 431 12.77 19.36 17.84
N GLY A 432 12.06 20.49 17.92
CA GLY A 432 11.79 21.34 16.77
C GLY A 432 13.07 21.84 16.10
N LEU A 433 14.05 22.28 16.87
CA LEU A 433 15.37 22.69 16.37
C LEU A 433 16.13 21.52 15.73
N LEU A 434 16.07 20.34 16.32
CA LEU A 434 16.75 19.15 15.80
C LEU A 434 16.14 18.66 14.47
N ILE A 435 14.81 18.65 14.39
CA ILE A 435 14.05 18.12 13.27
C ILE A 435 14.04 19.12 12.11
N PHE A 436 13.61 20.36 12.36
CA PHE A 436 13.37 21.35 11.31
C PHE A 436 14.57 22.27 11.03
N ARG A 437 15.63 22.20 11.85
CA ARG A 437 16.89 22.94 11.67
C ARG A 437 16.67 24.42 11.40
N GLU A 438 17.09 24.93 10.23
CA GLU A 438 16.98 26.34 9.86
C GLU A 438 15.52 26.82 9.74
N LYS A 439 14.57 25.91 9.49
CA LYS A 439 13.14 26.21 9.43
C LYS A 439 12.44 26.15 10.79
N ALA A 440 13.13 25.68 11.83
CA ALA A 440 12.54 25.49 13.17
C ALA A 440 11.91 26.76 13.74
N TYR A 441 12.50 27.93 13.50
CA TYR A 441 11.92 29.20 13.95
C TYR A 441 10.52 29.44 13.37
N LYS A 442 10.33 29.19 12.05
CA LYS A 442 9.01 29.33 11.40
C LYS A 442 8.01 28.35 11.99
N ILE A 443 8.41 27.07 12.10
CA ILE A 443 7.53 26.01 12.63
C ILE A 443 7.16 26.29 14.10
N LEU A 444 8.11 26.64 14.96
CA LEU A 444 7.85 26.95 16.36
C LEU A 444 7.06 28.25 16.56
N LYS A 445 7.09 29.18 15.59
CA LYS A 445 6.23 30.36 15.62
C LYS A 445 4.77 29.99 15.33
N GLN A 446 4.54 29.04 14.42
CA GLN A 446 3.21 28.57 14.02
C GLN A 446 2.60 27.58 15.02
N TYR A 447 3.44 26.74 15.63
CA TYR A 447 3.08 25.80 16.69
C TYR A 447 3.85 26.15 17.98
N PRO A 448 3.56 27.30 18.61
CA PRO A 448 4.27 27.73 19.82
C PRO A 448 3.94 26.79 20.99
N PRO A 449 4.93 26.48 21.86
CA PRO A 449 4.69 25.68 23.06
C PRO A 449 3.53 26.27 23.88
N ASP A 450 2.62 25.42 24.34
CA ASP A 450 1.43 25.84 25.10
C ASP A 450 1.63 25.60 26.61
N GLY A 451 1.77 26.69 27.37
CA GLY A 451 1.96 26.66 28.81
C GLY A 451 3.17 25.82 29.27
N GLU A 452 3.09 25.31 30.50
CA GLU A 452 4.14 24.45 31.11
C GLU A 452 3.83 22.95 30.98
N GLY A 453 2.81 22.59 30.19
CA GLY A 453 2.24 21.25 30.11
C GLY A 453 2.91 20.31 29.10
N ASP A 454 2.30 19.15 28.92
CA ASP A 454 2.71 18.14 27.95
C ASP A 454 2.48 18.61 26.50
N GLN A 455 3.56 18.73 25.73
CA GLN A 455 3.54 19.22 24.36
C GLN A 455 3.29 18.14 23.30
N ARG A 456 3.05 16.88 23.68
CA ARG A 456 2.82 15.79 22.70
C ARG A 456 1.65 16.04 21.76
N SER A 457 0.57 16.68 22.23
CA SER A 457 -0.56 17.04 21.37
C SER A 457 -0.16 18.05 20.28
N LEU A 458 0.64 19.05 20.65
CA LEU A 458 1.15 20.06 19.72
C LEU A 458 2.16 19.47 18.72
N ALA A 459 3.05 18.61 19.21
CA ALA A 459 3.97 17.84 18.36
C ALA A 459 3.21 16.94 17.37
N ALA A 460 2.13 16.29 17.80
CA ALA A 460 1.28 15.50 16.93
C ALA A 460 0.61 16.35 15.85
N ARG A 461 0.07 17.52 16.21
CA ARG A 461 -0.56 18.43 15.25
C ARG A 461 0.42 18.93 14.19
N SER A 462 1.60 19.40 14.60
CA SER A 462 2.64 19.84 13.66
C SER A 462 3.13 18.71 12.77
N ALA A 463 3.35 17.51 13.31
CA ALA A 463 3.73 16.34 12.52
C ALA A 463 2.62 15.89 11.57
N THR A 464 1.34 15.94 11.96
CA THR A 464 0.19 15.63 11.09
C THR A 464 0.20 16.54 9.87
N HIS A 465 0.39 17.84 10.08
CA HIS A 465 0.42 18.80 8.99
C HIS A 465 1.63 18.55 8.07
N TRP A 466 2.82 18.37 8.62
CA TRP A 466 4.04 18.16 7.83
C TRP A 466 4.05 16.84 7.06
N VAL A 467 3.76 15.73 7.73
CA VAL A 467 3.97 14.38 7.18
C VAL A 467 2.84 13.98 6.24
N PHE A 468 1.61 14.33 6.58
CA PHE A 468 0.41 13.81 5.93
C PHE A 468 -0.44 14.89 5.26
N ALA A 469 -0.95 15.86 6.01
CA ALA A 469 -2.01 16.73 5.51
C ALA A 469 -1.52 17.70 4.43
N CYS A 470 -0.37 18.34 4.64
CA CYS A 470 0.20 19.25 3.65
C CYS A 470 0.74 18.56 2.44
N SER A 471 1.45 17.47 2.66
CA SER A 471 2.03 16.69 1.59
C SER A 471 0.94 16.12 0.67
N THR A 472 -0.19 15.72 1.25
CA THR A 472 -1.43 15.37 0.54
C THR A 472 -1.97 16.54 -0.29
N ARG A 473 -2.06 17.75 0.27
CA ARG A 473 -2.56 18.94 -0.45
C ARG A 473 -1.64 19.39 -1.59
N VAL A 474 -0.33 19.22 -1.47
CA VAL A 474 0.64 19.55 -2.52
C VAL A 474 0.61 18.52 -3.65
N PHE A 475 0.32 17.25 -3.32
CA PHE A 475 0.20 16.19 -4.32
C PHE A 475 -1.12 16.27 -5.11
N ALA A 476 -2.22 16.63 -4.43
CA ALA A 476 -3.55 16.81 -5.03
C ALA A 476 -3.57 18.05 -5.93
#